data_AF-A0A935E375-F1
#
_entry.id   AF-A0A935E375-F1
#
_cell.length_a   1.000
_cell.length_b   1.000
_cell.length_c   1.000
_cell.angle_alpha   90.00
_cell.angle_beta   90.00
_cell.angle_gamma   90.00
#
_symmetry.space_group_name_H-M   'P 1'
#
loop_
_entity.id
_entity.type
_entity.pdbx_description
1 polymer ?
#
loop_
_entity_poly.entity_id
_entity_poly.type
_entity_poly.pdbx_seq_one_letter_code
_entity_poly.pdbx_strand_id
1 'polypeptide(L)'
;MLPDIYHYIETGEKEYDNPLEWSEIAPVKYSQHVVVLENKDKLRENSKERVSQSKDFSLIMERAMKLKEERDQSKYPLKLNSYRAMVDKREEDGKKYENLLKNNIAGLDIINLQADMSKINLDESNKAKNEEFVKDLKKDIYLEETMYIIRDMINLEKSFALLQPKIVEK
;
A
#
# COMPACT_ATOMS: atom_id res chain seq x y z
N MET A 1 6.43 -3.09 7.87
CA MET A 1 5.16 -2.37 7.64
C MET A 1 5.46 -1.18 6.78
N LEU A 2 4.76 -1.04 5.66
CA LEU A 2 4.93 0.10 4.76
C LEU A 2 4.17 1.31 5.34
N PRO A 3 4.69 2.54 5.20
CA PRO A 3 3.98 3.75 5.60
C PRO A 3 2.74 3.96 4.75
N ASP A 4 1.62 4.33 5.37
CA ASP A 4 0.39 4.73 4.68
C ASP A 4 -0.14 6.07 5.21
N ILE A 5 -1.22 6.59 4.62
CA ILE A 5 -1.81 7.88 5.01
C ILE A 5 -2.42 7.88 6.42
N TYR A 6 -2.72 6.69 6.97
CA TYR A 6 -3.30 6.51 8.30
C TYR A 6 -2.26 6.03 9.32
N HIS A 7 -0.97 6.09 8.99
CA HIS A 7 0.11 5.50 9.79
C HIS A 7 0.11 5.95 11.26
N TYR A 8 -0.33 7.18 11.54
CA TYR A 8 -0.41 7.75 12.90
C TYR A 8 -1.84 7.83 13.47
N ILE A 9 -2.82 7.31 12.74
CA ILE A 9 -4.22 7.30 13.11
C ILE A 9 -4.56 5.88 13.53
N GLU A 10 -4.78 5.73 14.83
CA GLU A 10 -5.33 4.50 15.39
C GLU A 10 -6.71 4.27 14.78
N THR A 11 -6.83 3.17 14.06
CA THR A 11 -8.06 2.69 13.42
C THR A 11 -8.16 1.19 13.64
N GLY A 12 -9.40 0.68 13.63
CA GLY A 12 -9.68 -0.74 13.80
C GLY A 12 -10.66 -1.01 14.93
N GLU A 13 -11.01 -2.28 15.10
CA GLU A 13 -12.04 -2.72 16.03
C GLU A 13 -11.77 -2.32 17.48
N LYS A 14 -10.49 -2.30 17.89
CA LYS A 14 -10.07 -1.90 19.23
C LYS A 14 -10.39 -0.45 19.61
N GLU A 15 -10.69 0.42 18.63
CA GLU A 15 -10.96 1.84 18.84
C GLU A 15 -12.45 2.16 19.04
N TYR A 16 -13.33 1.15 18.97
CA TYR A 16 -14.75 1.33 19.29
C TYR A 16 -14.96 1.52 20.80
N ASP A 17 -16.11 2.06 21.21
CA ASP A 17 -16.38 2.34 22.63
C ASP A 17 -16.50 1.07 23.49
N ASN A 18 -17.01 -0.03 22.92
CA ASN A 18 -17.24 -1.28 23.63
C ASN A 18 -16.83 -2.49 22.76
N PRO A 19 -15.54 -2.63 22.40
CA PRO A 19 -15.09 -3.78 21.65
C PRO A 19 -15.12 -5.00 22.56
N LEU A 20 -15.43 -6.17 21.99
CA LEU A 20 -15.23 -7.40 22.72
C LEU A 20 -13.74 -7.65 22.88
N GLU A 21 -13.34 -8.08 24.07
CA GLU A 21 -11.97 -8.52 24.31
C GLU A 21 -11.63 -9.68 23.38
N TRP A 22 -10.39 -9.67 22.88
CA TRP A 22 -9.87 -10.80 22.13
C TRP A 22 -9.89 -12.05 23.01
N SER A 23 -10.39 -13.17 22.48
CA SER A 23 -10.38 -14.45 23.15
C SER A 23 -9.85 -15.55 22.23
N GLU A 24 -9.13 -16.50 22.82
CA GLU A 24 -8.60 -17.67 22.12
C GLU A 24 -9.43 -18.89 22.48
N ILE A 25 -9.73 -19.73 21.48
CA ILE A 25 -10.35 -21.03 21.68
C ILE A 25 -9.32 -22.15 21.49
N ALA A 26 -9.63 -23.35 21.97
CA ALA A 26 -8.74 -24.49 21.82
C ALA A 26 -8.36 -24.71 20.33
N PRO A 27 -7.06 -24.84 20.00
CA PRO A 27 -6.63 -25.03 18.62
C PRO A 27 -7.09 -26.39 18.09
N VAL A 28 -7.53 -26.42 16.84
CA VAL A 28 -7.80 -27.66 16.11
C VAL A 28 -6.47 -28.25 15.65
N LYS A 29 -6.31 -29.57 15.70
CA LYS A 29 -5.13 -30.24 15.14
C LYS A 29 -5.16 -30.15 13.61
N TYR A 30 -4.20 -29.44 13.03
CA TYR A 30 -3.97 -29.39 11.59
C TYR A 30 -2.48 -29.50 11.30
N SER A 31 -2.12 -29.93 10.09
CA SER A 31 -0.75 -29.93 9.60
C SER A 31 -0.69 -29.15 8.30
N GLN A 32 0.33 -28.30 8.16
CA GLN A 32 0.59 -27.53 6.94
C GLN A 32 2.06 -27.62 6.58
N HIS A 33 2.36 -27.71 5.29
CA HIS A 33 3.71 -27.56 4.77
C HIS A 33 3.90 -26.08 4.39
N VAL A 34 4.37 -25.28 5.35
CA VAL A 34 4.68 -23.87 5.12
C VAL A 34 6.15 -23.69 4.79
N VAL A 35 6.44 -22.77 3.88
CA VAL A 35 7.81 -22.32 3.62
C VAL A 35 8.30 -21.54 4.82
N VAL A 36 9.42 -21.98 5.40
CA VAL A 36 10.15 -21.21 6.41
C VAL A 36 11.07 -20.23 5.68
N LEU A 37 10.98 -18.95 6.03
CA LEU A 37 11.85 -17.90 5.48
C LEU A 37 13.06 -17.75 6.40
N GLU A 38 14.20 -18.28 5.98
CA GLU A 38 15.43 -18.27 6.77
C GLU A 38 16.02 -16.86 6.88
N ASN A 39 15.81 -16.01 5.87
CA ASN A 39 16.39 -14.67 5.77
C ASN A 39 15.34 -13.56 6.00
N LYS A 40 14.30 -13.83 6.79
CA LYS A 40 13.20 -12.88 7.04
C LYS A 40 13.69 -11.51 7.52
N ASP A 41 14.68 -11.47 8.42
CA ASP A 41 15.21 -10.20 8.92
C ASP A 41 15.91 -9.41 7.81
N LYS A 42 16.62 -10.09 6.91
CA LYS A 42 17.28 -9.43 5.78
C LYS A 42 16.27 -8.85 4.78
N LEU A 43 15.17 -9.55 4.53
CA LEU A 43 14.05 -9.04 3.72
C LEU A 43 13.49 -7.74 4.31
N ARG A 44 13.30 -7.71 5.63
CA ARG A 44 12.81 -6.52 6.35
C ARG A 44 13.79 -5.35 6.23
N GLU A 45 15.09 -5.60 6.36
CA GLU A 45 16.13 -4.57 6.22
C GLU A 45 16.16 -3.96 4.82
N ASN A 46 16.18 -4.80 3.78
CA ASN A 46 16.21 -4.35 2.39
C ASN A 46 14.98 -3.49 2.06
N SER A 47 13.79 -3.93 2.50
CA SER A 47 12.55 -3.16 2.30
C SER A 47 12.59 -1.82 3.04
N LYS A 48 13.06 -1.82 4.29
CA LYS A 48 13.20 -0.57 5.08
C LYS A 48 14.14 0.42 4.41
N GLU A 49 15.25 -0.06 3.85
CA GLU A 49 16.21 0.78 3.12
C GLU A 49 15.55 1.43 1.89
N ARG A 50 14.90 0.64 1.02
CA ARG A 50 14.19 1.16 -0.17
C ARG A 50 13.11 2.17 0.19
N VAL A 51 12.28 1.86 1.18
CA VAL A 51 11.23 2.76 1.67
C VAL A 51 11.82 4.08 2.18
N SER A 52 12.95 4.02 2.91
CA SER A 52 13.61 5.23 3.42
C SER A 52 14.24 6.12 2.33
N GLN A 53 14.60 5.54 1.20
CA GLN A 53 15.16 6.26 0.04
C GLN A 53 14.08 6.75 -0.93
N SER A 54 12.84 6.26 -0.80
CA SER A 54 11.73 6.64 -1.66
C SER A 54 11.15 8.00 -1.28
N LYS A 55 11.11 8.90 -2.26
CA LYS A 55 10.49 10.22 -2.14
C LYS A 55 8.97 10.11 -1.91
N ASP A 56 8.31 9.15 -2.56
CA ASP A 56 6.86 9.00 -2.47
C ASP A 56 6.44 8.50 -1.08
N PHE A 57 7.14 7.51 -0.52
CA PHE A 57 6.89 7.07 0.86
C PHE A 57 7.20 8.17 1.88
N SER A 58 8.20 9.01 1.63
CA SER A 58 8.48 10.18 2.47
C SER A 58 7.32 11.19 2.45
N LEU A 59 6.76 11.47 1.27
CA LEU A 59 5.59 12.35 1.12
C LEU A 59 4.32 11.75 1.76
N ILE A 60 4.12 10.44 1.68
CA ILE A 60 3.02 9.74 2.36
C ILE A 60 3.13 9.90 3.87
N MET A 61 4.32 9.68 4.43
CA MET A 61 4.56 9.83 5.86
C MET A 61 4.31 11.27 6.33
N GLU A 62 4.73 12.26 5.54
CA GLU A 62 4.44 13.67 5.80
C GLU A 62 2.93 13.95 5.76
N ARG A 63 2.22 13.43 4.75
CA ARG A 63 0.76 13.55 4.66
C ARG A 63 0.06 12.90 5.85
N ALA A 64 0.54 11.75 6.30
CA ALA A 64 -0.01 11.02 7.44
C ALA A 64 0.12 11.85 8.74
N MET A 65 1.27 12.50 8.96
CA MET A 65 1.44 13.44 10.09
C MET A 65 0.44 14.59 10.01
N LYS A 66 0.29 15.20 8.82
CA LYS A 66 -0.68 16.29 8.62
C LYS A 66 -2.12 15.85 8.83
N LEU A 67 -2.49 14.67 8.35
CA LEU A 67 -3.84 14.13 8.53
C LEU A 67 -4.13 13.89 10.01
N LYS A 68 -3.14 13.42 10.77
CA LYS A 68 -3.24 13.27 12.22
C LYS A 68 -3.44 14.63 12.92
N GLU A 69 -2.64 15.64 12.56
CA GLU A 69 -2.80 17.01 13.08
C GLU A 69 -4.19 17.57 12.80
N GLU A 70 -4.71 17.36 11.59
CA GLU A 70 -6.05 17.79 11.18
C GLU A 70 -7.16 17.07 11.96
N ARG A 71 -7.00 15.76 12.19
CA ARG A 71 -7.93 14.94 12.97
C ARG A 71 -7.96 15.36 14.44
N ASP A 72 -6.79 15.58 15.03
CA ASP A 72 -6.65 15.92 16.45
C ASP A 72 -7.04 17.40 16.72
N GLN A 73 -7.27 18.20 15.67
CA GLN A 73 -7.73 19.58 15.79
C GLN A 73 -9.19 19.67 16.24
N SER A 74 -9.39 20.05 17.50
CA SER A 74 -10.71 20.27 18.11
C SER A 74 -11.17 21.73 18.15
N LYS A 75 -10.28 22.69 17.85
CA LYS A 75 -10.56 24.13 17.93
C LYS A 75 -10.58 24.76 16.55
N TYR A 76 -11.65 25.49 16.24
CA TYR A 76 -11.86 26.16 14.96
C TYR A 76 -12.21 27.64 15.15
N PRO A 77 -11.71 28.53 14.29
CA PRO A 77 -12.07 29.95 14.35
C PRO A 77 -13.53 30.14 13.94
N LEU A 78 -14.27 30.93 14.72
CA LEU A 78 -15.68 31.27 14.44
C LEU A 78 -15.83 32.44 13.45
N LYS A 79 -14.79 33.27 13.30
CA LYS A 79 -14.79 34.38 12.34
C LYS A 79 -14.63 33.83 10.92
N LEU A 80 -15.55 34.17 10.03
CA LEU A 80 -15.57 33.69 8.65
C LEU A 80 -14.23 33.90 7.92
N ASN A 81 -13.63 35.08 8.02
CA ASN A 81 -12.36 35.37 7.33
C ASN A 81 -11.22 34.50 7.85
N SER A 82 -11.16 34.25 9.16
CA SER A 82 -10.15 33.38 9.78
C SER A 82 -10.37 31.92 9.42
N TYR A 83 -11.63 31.49 9.31
CA TYR A 83 -11.98 30.14 8.86
C TYR A 83 -11.60 29.92 7.39
N ARG A 84 -11.91 30.88 6.51
CA ARG A 84 -11.51 30.82 5.09
C ARG A 84 -10.00 30.73 4.93
N ALA A 85 -9.24 31.60 5.61
CA ALA A 85 -7.79 31.55 5.55
C ALA A 85 -7.21 30.20 6.04
N MET A 86 -7.86 29.56 7.01
CA MET A 86 -7.48 28.22 7.48
C MET A 86 -7.77 27.14 6.43
N VAL A 87 -8.90 27.20 5.73
CA VAL A 87 -9.24 26.28 4.63
C VAL A 87 -8.29 26.48 3.45
N ASP A 88 -8.08 27.73 3.02
CA ASP A 88 -7.19 28.06 1.90
C ASP A 88 -5.76 27.57 2.16
N LYS A 89 -5.26 27.72 3.40
CA LYS A 89 -3.96 27.19 3.81
C LYS A 89 -3.91 25.67 3.74
N ARG A 90 -4.97 24.97 4.17
CA ARG A 90 -5.03 23.49 4.08
C ARG A 90 -5.03 23.02 2.61
N GLU A 91 -5.76 23.71 1.75
CA GLU A 91 -5.76 23.41 0.31
C GLU A 91 -4.37 23.65 -0.30
N GLU A 92 -3.71 24.76 0.06
CA GLU A 92 -2.35 25.06 -0.40
C GLU A 92 -1.33 24.03 0.09
N ASP A 93 -1.37 23.65 1.37
CA ASP A 93 -0.54 22.59 1.95
C ASP A 93 -0.81 21.23 1.27
N GLY A 94 -2.06 21.02 0.82
CA GLY A 94 -2.53 19.82 0.12
C GLY A 94 -1.96 19.67 -1.30
N LYS A 95 -1.71 20.78 -2.01
CA LYS A 95 -1.25 20.78 -3.42
C LYS A 95 0.01 19.97 -3.64
N LYS A 96 0.93 19.93 -2.66
CA LYS A 96 2.18 19.17 -2.78
C LYS A 96 1.96 17.65 -2.87
N TYR A 97 0.85 17.15 -2.35
CA TYR A 97 0.51 15.73 -2.37
C TYR A 97 -0.36 15.35 -3.56
N GLU A 98 -0.92 16.32 -4.31
CA GLU A 98 -1.79 16.02 -5.45
C GLU A 98 -1.10 15.18 -6.51
N ASN A 99 0.23 15.29 -6.65
CA ASN A 99 0.99 14.54 -7.65
C ASN A 99 1.46 13.17 -7.17
N LEU A 100 1.16 12.81 -5.92
CA LEU A 100 1.44 11.49 -5.38
C LEU A 100 0.65 10.44 -6.18
N LEU A 101 1.30 9.35 -6.59
CA LEU A 101 0.68 8.25 -7.34
C LEU A 101 0.01 8.66 -8.66
N LYS A 102 0.43 9.79 -9.28
CA LYS A 102 -0.09 10.20 -10.60
C LYS A 102 0.68 9.58 -11.77
N ASN A 103 1.97 9.34 -11.58
CA ASN A 103 2.87 8.88 -12.63
C ASN A 103 2.97 7.36 -12.64
N ASN A 104 3.07 6.79 -13.84
CA ASN A 104 3.36 5.37 -13.97
C ASN A 104 4.77 5.07 -13.47
N ILE A 105 4.91 3.97 -12.76
CA ILE A 105 6.19 3.47 -12.25
C ILE A 105 6.93 2.79 -13.41
N ALA A 106 8.16 3.22 -13.66
CA ALA A 106 8.97 2.66 -14.73
C ALA A 106 9.32 1.19 -14.42
N GLY A 107 9.04 0.30 -15.37
CA GLY A 107 9.29 -1.14 -15.22
C GLY A 107 8.19 -1.93 -14.48
N LEU A 108 7.10 -1.28 -14.08
CA LEU A 108 5.92 -1.97 -13.54
C LEU A 108 4.92 -2.26 -14.68
N ASP A 109 5.09 -3.43 -15.30
CA ASP A 109 4.20 -3.91 -16.35
C ASP A 109 3.12 -4.84 -15.79
N ILE A 110 1.87 -4.49 -16.09
CA ILE A 110 0.68 -5.18 -15.61
C ILE A 110 -0.11 -5.65 -16.81
N ILE A 111 -0.27 -6.97 -16.90
CA ILE A 111 -0.99 -7.64 -17.99
C ILE A 111 -2.12 -8.49 -17.41
N ASN A 112 -3.24 -8.53 -18.12
CA ASN A 112 -4.35 -9.40 -17.76
C ASN A 112 -4.00 -10.85 -18.08
N LEU A 113 -4.49 -11.76 -17.23
CA LEU A 113 -4.37 -13.18 -17.49
C LEU A 113 -5.31 -13.58 -18.63
N GLN A 114 -4.87 -14.51 -19.48
CA GLN A 114 -5.67 -15.00 -20.61
C GLN A 114 -7.00 -15.62 -20.15
N ALA A 115 -7.03 -16.24 -18.97
CA ALA A 115 -8.23 -16.81 -18.38
C ALA A 115 -9.32 -15.76 -18.10
N ASP A 116 -8.93 -14.53 -17.77
CA ASP A 116 -9.85 -13.45 -17.39
C ASP A 116 -10.37 -12.66 -18.60
N MET A 117 -9.69 -12.76 -19.75
CA MET A 117 -10.03 -12.00 -20.96
C MET A 117 -11.46 -12.23 -21.44
N SER A 118 -11.99 -13.44 -21.27
CA SER A 118 -13.38 -13.77 -21.63
C SER A 118 -14.41 -12.96 -20.83
N LYS A 119 -14.13 -12.71 -19.54
CA LYS A 119 -14.99 -11.89 -18.67
C LYS A 119 -14.77 -10.41 -18.89
N ILE A 120 -13.51 -9.99 -19.06
CA ILE A 120 -13.15 -8.59 -19.28
C ILE A 120 -13.77 -8.06 -20.59
N ASN A 121 -13.74 -8.87 -21.65
CA ASN A 121 -14.27 -8.48 -22.95
C ASN A 121 -15.77 -8.75 -23.12
N LEU A 122 -16.47 -9.16 -22.06
CA LEU A 122 -17.89 -9.50 -22.13
C LEU A 122 -18.75 -8.30 -22.55
N ASP A 123 -18.44 -7.11 -22.00
CA ASP A 123 -19.11 -5.87 -22.32
C ASP A 123 -18.16 -4.66 -22.16
N GLU A 124 -18.57 -3.50 -22.68
CA GLU A 124 -17.77 -2.26 -22.62
C GLU A 124 -17.57 -1.77 -21.18
N SER A 125 -18.51 -2.05 -20.27
CA SER A 125 -18.41 -1.63 -18.87
C SER A 125 -17.28 -2.37 -18.15
N ASN A 126 -17.19 -3.68 -18.32
CA ASN A 126 -16.14 -4.51 -17.73
C ASN A 126 -14.77 -4.16 -18.29
N LYS A 127 -14.70 -3.89 -19.60
CA LYS A 127 -13.47 -3.45 -20.24
C LYS A 127 -12.99 -2.11 -19.68
N ALA A 128 -13.87 -1.12 -19.56
CA ALA A 128 -13.55 0.19 -19.00
C ALA A 128 -13.08 0.09 -17.53
N LYS A 129 -13.78 -0.69 -16.69
CA LYS A 129 -13.37 -0.95 -15.30
C LYS A 129 -11.98 -1.59 -15.22
N ASN A 130 -11.70 -2.54 -16.09
CA ASN A 130 -10.41 -3.21 -16.12
C ASN A 130 -9.28 -2.27 -16.60
N GLU A 131 -9.53 -1.44 -17.60
CA GLU A 131 -8.58 -0.43 -18.06
C GLU A 131 -8.24 0.59 -16.95
N GLU A 132 -9.25 1.05 -16.21
CA GLU A 132 -9.07 1.91 -15.04
C GLU A 132 -8.27 1.22 -13.93
N PHE A 133 -8.65 -0.01 -13.59
CA PHE A 133 -7.95 -0.82 -12.59
C PHE A 133 -6.47 -1.01 -12.93
N VAL A 134 -6.14 -1.43 -14.17
CA VAL A 134 -4.74 -1.60 -14.61
C VAL A 134 -3.99 -0.27 -14.61
N LYS A 135 -4.65 0.82 -15.00
CA LYS A 135 -4.06 2.16 -15.00
C LYS A 135 -3.69 2.63 -13.59
N ASP A 136 -4.51 2.32 -12.59
CA ASP A 136 -4.24 2.69 -11.20
C ASP A 136 -3.13 1.84 -10.59
N LEU A 137 -3.12 0.53 -10.85
CA LEU A 137 -2.06 -0.35 -10.37
C LEU A 137 -0.67 0.03 -10.93
N LYS A 138 -0.59 0.57 -12.15
CA LYS A 138 0.69 1.03 -12.74
C LYS A 138 1.36 2.16 -11.96
N LYS A 139 0.64 2.79 -11.03
CA LYS A 139 1.10 3.91 -10.22
C LYS A 139 1.22 3.54 -8.74
N ASP A 140 0.93 2.28 -8.40
CA ASP A 140 0.90 1.79 -7.03
C ASP A 140 2.31 1.45 -6.54
N ILE A 141 2.86 2.34 -5.70
CA ILE A 141 4.18 2.19 -5.10
C ILE A 141 4.25 1.03 -4.09
N TYR A 142 3.12 0.62 -3.51
CA TYR A 142 3.08 -0.52 -2.60
C TYR A 142 3.17 -1.81 -3.37
N LEU A 143 2.54 -1.88 -4.54
CA LEU A 143 2.69 -2.99 -5.47
C LEU A 143 4.14 -3.09 -5.95
N GLU A 144 4.78 -1.97 -6.30
CA GLU A 144 6.21 -1.94 -6.66
C GLU A 144 7.09 -2.50 -5.53
N GLU A 145 6.94 -1.99 -4.30
CA GLU A 145 7.74 -2.48 -3.17
C GLU A 145 7.46 -3.95 -2.85
N THR A 146 6.22 -4.41 -3.02
CA THR A 146 5.86 -5.83 -2.89
C THR A 146 6.59 -6.68 -3.93
N MET A 147 6.69 -6.22 -5.18
CA MET A 147 7.46 -6.90 -6.22
C MET A 147 8.95 -6.96 -5.89
N TYR A 148 9.53 -5.89 -5.32
CA TYR A 148 10.92 -5.94 -4.84
C TYR A 148 11.11 -6.93 -3.69
N ILE A 149 10.17 -6.99 -2.74
CA ILE A 149 10.21 -7.99 -1.65
C ILE A 149 10.13 -9.41 -2.21
N ILE A 150 9.25 -9.68 -3.17
CA ILE A 150 9.15 -10.99 -3.83
C ILE A 150 10.46 -11.33 -4.55
N ARG A 151 11.06 -10.36 -5.25
CA ARG A 151 12.37 -10.55 -5.91
C ARG A 151 13.46 -10.88 -4.90
N ASP A 152 13.50 -10.18 -3.77
CA ASP A 152 14.45 -10.47 -2.69
C ASP A 152 14.23 -11.88 -2.13
N MET A 153 12.96 -12.30 -1.93
CA MET A 153 12.64 -13.67 -1.49
C MET A 153 13.16 -14.72 -2.47
N ILE A 154 12.95 -14.51 -3.78
CA ILE A 154 13.43 -15.43 -4.83
C ILE A 154 14.97 -15.55 -4.81
N ASN A 155 15.67 -14.45 -4.53
CA ASN A 155 17.13 -14.41 -4.57
C ASN A 155 17.79 -14.91 -3.27
N LEU A 156 17.16 -14.69 -2.12
CA LEU A 156 17.75 -14.98 -0.80
C LEU A 156 17.33 -16.36 -0.26
N GLU A 157 16.12 -16.83 -0.58
CA GLU A 157 15.62 -18.10 -0.05
C GLU A 157 15.91 -19.26 -1.02
N LYS A 158 16.62 -20.26 -0.50
CA LYS A 158 16.91 -21.50 -1.25
C LYS A 158 15.64 -22.21 -1.71
N SER A 159 14.57 -22.13 -0.92
CA SER A 159 13.25 -22.69 -1.23
C SER A 159 12.63 -22.13 -2.52
N PHE A 160 13.03 -20.92 -2.94
CA PHE A 160 12.55 -20.27 -4.16
C PHE A 160 13.56 -20.28 -5.31
N ALA A 161 14.78 -20.79 -5.11
CA ALA A 161 15.83 -20.86 -6.13
C ALA A 161 15.39 -21.66 -7.38
N LEU A 162 14.49 -22.63 -7.23
CA LEU A 162 13.92 -23.41 -8.34
C LEU A 162 12.95 -22.61 -9.24
N LEU A 163 12.51 -21.42 -8.81
CA LEU A 163 11.59 -20.56 -9.57
C LEU A 163 12.32 -19.58 -10.50
N GLN A 164 13.59 -19.26 -10.24
CA GLN A 164 14.41 -18.36 -11.06
C GLN A 164 14.40 -18.68 -12.58
N PRO A 165 14.61 -19.94 -13.03
CA PRO A 165 14.62 -20.24 -14.47
C PRO A 165 13.26 -20.01 -15.15
N LYS A 166 12.13 -20.15 -14.44
CA LYS A 166 10.78 -19.97 -15.00
C LYS A 166 10.36 -18.52 -15.19
N ILE A 167 11.08 -17.58 -14.56
CA ILE A 167 10.79 -16.14 -14.62
C ILE A 167 11.52 -15.48 -15.80
N VAL A 168 12.68 -16.01 -16.20
CA VAL A 168 13.52 -15.45 -17.28
C VAL A 168 13.05 -15.87 -18.68
N GLU A 169 12.29 -16.96 -18.78
CA GLU A 169 11.80 -17.51 -20.06
C GLU A 169 10.47 -16.91 -20.57
N LYS A 170 9.98 -15.80 -20.00
CA LYS A 170 8.75 -15.13 -20.45
C LYS A 170 8.98 -13.71 -20.93
#